data_AF-A0A451AHN3-F1
#
_entry.id   AF-A0A451AHN3-F1
#
_cell.length_a   1.000
_cell.length_b   1.000
_cell.length_c   1.000
_cell.angle_alpha   90.00
_cell.angle_beta   90.00
_cell.angle_gamma   90.00
#
_symmetry.space_group_name_H-M   'P 1'
#
loop_
_entity.id
_entity.type
_entity.pdbx_description
1 polymer ?
#
loop_
_entity_poly.entity_id
_entity_poly.type
_entity_poly.pdbx_seq_one_letter_code
_entity_poly.pdbx_strand_id
1 'polypeptide(L)'
;MMEALQLNEELMALARRTIWFKTPEEALRDPIHFIAHVLTYGTHHDVKVLRRHVSDKELFDAIENAPPGIFDARSWTYWNLKIGRTPAPPLPERRFG
;
A
#
# COMPACT_ATOMS: atom_id res chain seq x y z
N MET A 1 -7.30 -1.77 -13.13
CA MET A 1 -7.78 -1.44 -11.77
C MET A 1 -7.63 -2.70 -10.96
N MET A 2 -6.98 -2.66 -9.79
CA MET A 2 -6.83 -3.85 -8.95
C MET A 2 -8.19 -4.28 -8.39
N GLU A 3 -8.43 -5.59 -8.32
CA GLU A 3 -9.66 -6.14 -7.75
C GLU A 3 -9.68 -5.97 -6.23
N ALA A 4 -10.87 -5.79 -5.66
CA ALA A 4 -11.03 -5.66 -4.21
C ALA A 4 -10.45 -6.88 -3.49
N LEU A 5 -9.78 -6.64 -2.37
CA LEU A 5 -9.20 -7.72 -1.57
C LEU A 5 -10.32 -8.47 -0.83
N GLN A 6 -10.13 -9.78 -0.65
CA GLN A 6 -11.06 -10.60 0.10
C GLN A 6 -11.18 -10.10 1.53
N LEU A 7 -12.41 -9.92 2.01
CA LEU A 7 -12.65 -9.60 3.42
C LEU A 7 -12.30 -10.82 4.27
N ASN A 8 -11.22 -10.72 5.03
CA ASN A 8 -10.79 -11.71 6.02
C ASN A 8 -10.24 -11.02 7.26
N GLU A 9 -10.20 -11.75 8.38
CA GLU A 9 -9.83 -11.17 9.68
C GLU A 9 -8.41 -10.59 9.71
N GLU A 10 -7.44 -11.22 9.03
CA GLU A 10 -6.06 -10.73 8.99
C GLU A 10 -5.99 -9.36 8.29
N LEU A 11 -6.60 -9.24 7.10
CA LEU A 11 -6.65 -7.99 6.35
C LEU A 11 -7.47 -6.91 7.04
N MET A 12 -8.57 -7.30 7.70
CA MET A 12 -9.38 -6.36 8.46
C MET A 12 -8.63 -5.81 9.67
N ALA A 13 -7.92 -6.66 10.41
CA ALA A 13 -7.07 -6.23 11.52
C ALA A 13 -5.94 -5.31 11.03
N LEU A 14 -5.35 -5.63 9.88
CA LEU A 14 -4.32 -4.80 9.24
C LEU A 14 -4.86 -3.41 8.88
N ALA A 15 -6.03 -3.35 8.24
CA ALA A 15 -6.69 -2.10 7.87
C ALA A 15 -6.97 -1.21 9.08
N ARG A 16 -7.48 -1.77 10.19
CA ARG A 16 -7.71 -1.00 11.43
C ARG A 16 -6.44 -0.37 11.99
N ARG A 17 -5.29 -1.02 11.80
CA ARG A 17 -3.99 -0.55 12.32
C ARG A 17 -3.34 0.49 11.42
N THR A 18 -3.49 0.37 10.10
CA THR A 18 -2.75 1.20 9.13
C THR A 18 -3.59 2.32 8.54
N ILE A 19 -4.93 2.25 8.65
CA ILE A 19 -5.87 3.24 8.09
C ILE A 19 -6.95 3.56 9.13
N TRP A 20 -6.65 4.53 10.01
CA TRP A 20 -7.54 4.90 11.12
C TRP A 20 -8.80 5.68 10.69
N PHE A 21 -8.85 6.17 9.45
CA PHE A 21 -9.92 7.03 8.92
C PHE A 21 -10.88 6.35 7.94
N LYS A 22 -10.73 5.04 7.68
CA LYS A 22 -11.66 4.22 6.88
C LYS A 22 -12.11 3.01 7.69
N THR A 23 -13.31 2.49 7.44
CA THR A 23 -13.64 1.12 7.87
C THR A 23 -12.78 0.11 7.11
N PRO A 24 -12.50 -1.07 7.67
CA PRO A 24 -11.77 -2.12 6.94
C PRO A 24 -12.42 -2.49 5.61
N GLU A 25 -13.74 -2.51 5.56
CA GLU A 25 -14.50 -2.83 4.35
C GLU A 25 -14.27 -1.77 3.25
N GLU A 26 -14.24 -0.48 3.61
CA GLU A 26 -13.90 0.60 2.69
C GLU A 26 -12.43 0.55 2.26
N ALA A 27 -11.52 0.23 3.18
CA ALA A 27 -10.10 0.12 2.88
C ALA A 27 -9.83 -1.02 1.89
N LEU A 28 -10.41 -2.20 2.09
CA LEU A 28 -10.16 -3.38 1.24
C LEU A 28 -10.81 -3.29 -0.14
N ARG A 29 -11.82 -2.42 -0.32
CA ARG A 29 -12.36 -2.06 -1.65
C ARG A 29 -11.43 -1.17 -2.47
N ASP A 30 -10.40 -0.58 -1.86
CA ASP A 30 -9.39 0.25 -2.51
C ASP A 30 -7.98 -0.34 -2.26
N PRO A 31 -7.61 -1.44 -2.95
CA PRO A 31 -6.39 -2.20 -2.70
C PRO A 31 -5.11 -1.37 -2.84
N ILE A 32 -5.04 -0.47 -3.82
CA ILE A 32 -3.86 0.38 -4.06
C ILE A 32 -3.63 1.27 -2.85
N HIS A 33 -4.67 1.99 -2.41
CA HIS A 33 -4.59 2.85 -1.24
C HIS A 33 -4.29 2.05 0.03
N PHE A 34 -4.89 0.87 0.16
CA PHE A 34 -4.66 -0.01 1.30
C PHE A 34 -3.21 -0.49 1.38
N ILE A 35 -2.70 -1.08 0.31
CA ILE A 35 -1.32 -1.56 0.22
C ILE A 35 -0.35 -0.40 0.48
N ALA A 36 -0.54 0.77 -0.14
CA ALA A 36 0.33 1.92 0.08
C ALA A 36 0.37 2.36 1.55
N HIS A 37 -0.76 2.32 2.26
CA HIS A 37 -0.80 2.60 3.70
C HIS A 37 -0.07 1.55 4.53
N VAL A 38 -0.23 0.27 4.22
CA VAL A 38 0.50 -0.80 4.93
C VAL A 38 2.01 -0.67 4.68
N LEU A 39 2.42 -0.37 3.45
CA LEU A 39 3.83 -0.21 3.11
C LEU A 39 4.47 1.03 3.77
N THR A 40 3.68 2.05 4.09
CA THR A 40 4.17 3.28 4.72
C THR A 40 4.11 3.23 6.24
N TYR A 41 2.97 2.83 6.81
CA TYR A 41 2.67 2.93 8.24
C TYR A 41 2.69 1.57 8.96
N GLY A 42 2.73 0.46 8.21
CA GLY A 42 2.78 -0.88 8.78
C GLY A 42 4.15 -1.24 9.34
N THR A 43 4.14 -2.14 10.32
CA THR A 43 5.36 -2.79 10.82
C THR A 43 5.88 -3.86 9.84
N HIS A 44 7.08 -4.39 10.09
CA HIS A 44 7.58 -5.54 9.32
C HIS A 44 6.66 -6.77 9.41
N HIS A 45 5.99 -6.98 10.56
CA HIS A 45 5.01 -8.05 10.71
C HIS A 45 3.77 -7.79 9.86
N ASP A 46 3.28 -6.55 9.84
CA ASP A 46 2.12 -6.12 9.06
C ASP A 46 2.34 -6.37 7.56
N VAL A 47 3.54 -6.06 7.05
CA VAL A 47 3.93 -6.39 5.67
C VAL A 47 3.98 -7.90 5.42
N LYS A 48 4.47 -8.69 6.38
CA LYS A 48 4.48 -10.16 6.25
C LYS A 48 3.07 -10.73 6.17
N VAL A 49 2.12 -10.18 6.93
CA VAL A 49 0.71 -10.54 6.84
C VAL A 49 0.16 -10.14 5.47
N LEU A 50 0.38 -8.90 5.03
CA LEU A 50 -0.06 -8.44 3.71
C LEU A 50 0.39 -9.38 2.58
N ARG A 51 1.67 -9.80 2.58
CA ARG A 51 2.23 -10.69 1.54
C ARG A 51 1.65 -12.11 1.50
N ARG A 52 0.81 -12.50 2.47
CA ARG A 52 0.02 -13.74 2.38
C ARG A 52 -1.20 -13.58 1.47
N HIS A 53 -1.65 -12.35 1.28
CA HIS A 53 -2.90 -12.01 0.58
C HIS A 53 -2.68 -11.30 -0.76
N VAL A 54 -1.48 -10.76 -1.00
CA VAL A 54 -1.16 -10.06 -2.24
C VAL A 54 0.10 -10.63 -2.88
N SER A 55 0.09 -10.73 -4.19
CA SER A 55 1.21 -11.13 -5.03
C SER A 55 2.25 -10.00 -5.18
N ASP A 56 3.44 -10.36 -5.65
CA ASP A 56 4.48 -9.37 -5.95
C ASP A 56 4.05 -8.42 -7.08
N LYS A 57 3.19 -8.89 -8.00
CA LYS A 57 2.60 -8.03 -9.05
C LYS A 57 1.68 -6.98 -8.45
N GLU A 58 0.84 -7.35 -7.50
CA GLU A 58 -0.08 -6.41 -6.84
C GLU A 58 0.66 -5.39 -5.98
N LEU A 59 1.76 -5.81 -5.33
CA LEU A 59 2.67 -4.88 -4.65
C LEU A 59 3.30 -3.88 -5.63
N PHE A 60 3.80 -4.37 -6.77
CA PHE A 60 4.35 -3.51 -7.82
C PHE A 60 3.29 -2.51 -8.31
N ASP A 61 2.10 -2.99 -8.65
CA ASP A 61 1.01 -2.16 -9.16
C ASP A 61 0.57 -1.10 -8.13
N ALA A 62 0.57 -1.42 -6.84
CA ALA A 62 0.26 -0.48 -5.77
C ALA A 62 1.33 0.60 -5.55
N ILE A 63 2.61 0.27 -5.70
CA ILE A 63 3.72 1.24 -5.63
C ILE A 63 3.70 2.13 -6.87
N GLU A 64 3.47 1.56 -8.05
CA GLU A 64 3.40 2.28 -9.33
C GLU A 64 2.27 3.30 -9.37
N ASN A 65 1.10 2.92 -8.85
CA ASN A 65 -0.11 3.74 -8.92
C ASN A 65 -0.45 4.41 -7.58
N ALA A 66 0.53 4.53 -6.69
CA ALA A 66 0.33 5.11 -5.37
C ALA A 66 -0.20 6.54 -5.47
N PRO A 67 -1.30 6.89 -4.78
CA PRO A 67 -1.81 8.25 -4.81
C PRO A 67 -0.88 9.20 -4.02
N PRO A 68 -0.93 10.51 -4.33
CA PRO A 68 -0.10 11.50 -3.66
C PRO A 68 -0.42 11.60 -2.16
N GLY A 69 0.61 11.78 -1.35
CA GLY A 69 0.48 12.05 0.09
C GLY A 69 0.43 10.83 1.00
N ILE A 70 0.50 9.59 0.48
CA ILE A 70 0.62 8.40 1.33
C ILE A 70 2.08 8.14 1.71
N PHE A 71 2.94 7.88 0.74
CA PHE A 71 4.33 7.50 1.01
C PHE A 71 5.16 8.66 1.57
N ASP A 72 5.89 8.39 2.64
CA ASP A 72 7.04 9.20 3.04
C ASP A 72 8.28 8.87 2.18
N ALA A 73 9.27 9.78 2.16
CA ALA A 73 10.47 9.63 1.32
C ALA A 73 11.30 8.36 1.61
N ARG A 74 11.36 7.93 2.88
CA ARG A 74 12.12 6.74 3.29
C ARG A 74 11.44 5.48 2.78
N SER A 75 10.14 5.37 3.04
CA SER A 75 9.30 4.24 2.61
C SER A 75 9.27 4.16 1.08
N TRP A 76 9.12 5.30 0.39
CA TRP A 76 9.18 5.38 -1.08
C TRP A 76 10.49 4.85 -1.64
N THR A 77 11.62 5.33 -1.12
CA THR A 77 12.95 4.89 -1.56
C THR A 77 13.13 3.38 -1.35
N TYR A 78 12.76 2.89 -0.15
CA TYR A 78 12.91 1.49 0.20
C TYR A 78 12.08 0.57 -0.69
N TRP A 79 10.79 0.87 -0.89
CA TRP A 79 9.90 0.02 -1.67
C TRP A 79 10.21 0.05 -3.17
N ASN A 80 10.61 1.21 -3.71
CA ASN A 80 11.11 1.28 -5.09
C ASN A 80 12.36 0.42 -5.29
N LEU A 81 13.32 0.46 -4.35
CA LEU A 81 14.46 -0.46 -4.37
C LEU A 81 14.01 -1.93 -4.34
N LYS A 82 13.03 -2.28 -3.50
CA LYS A 82 12.54 -3.67 -3.38
C LYS A 82 11.84 -4.19 -4.63
N ILE A 83 11.23 -3.33 -5.43
CA ILE A 83 10.67 -3.70 -6.73
C ILE A 83 11.66 -3.55 -7.89
N GLY A 84 12.95 -3.35 -7.61
CA GLY A 84 14.00 -3.23 -8.63
C GLY A 84 14.05 -1.88 -9.34
N ARG A 85 13.39 -0.84 -8.81
CA ARG A 85 13.39 0.51 -9.36
C ARG A 85 14.38 1.40 -8.61
N THR A 86 15.58 1.54 -9.18
CA THR A 86 16.63 2.42 -8.65
C THR A 86 17.23 3.28 -9.76
N PRO A 87 17.35 4.62 -9.60
CA PRO A 87 16.88 5.39 -8.43
C PRO A 87 15.35 5.40 -8.32
N ALA A 88 14.84 5.62 -7.11
CA ALA A 88 13.40 5.84 -6.92
C ALA A 88 12.99 7.12 -7.68
N PRO A 89 11.85 7.12 -8.39
CA PRO A 89 11.34 8.32 -9.04
C PRO A 89 10.91 9.37 -7.99
N PRO A 90 10.57 10.60 -8.39
CA PRO A 90 9.94 11.55 -7.47
C PRO A 90 8.69 10.98 -6.81
N LEU A 91 8.36 11.45 -5.61
CA LEU A 91 7.11 11.10 -4.95
C LEU A 91 5.92 11.53 -5.81
N PRO A 92 4.78 10.80 -5.78
CA PRO A 92 3.58 11.22 -6.47
C PRO A 92 3.10 12.58 -5.94
N GLU A 93 2.85 13.51 -6.85
CA GLU A 93 2.37 14.85 -6.54
C GLU A 93 0.89 15.00 -6.91
N ARG A 94 0.16 15.79 -6.10
CA ARG A 94 -1.23 16.13 -6.40
C ARG A 94 -1.25 17.08 -7.60
N ARG A 95 -1.91 16.65 -8.68
CA ARG A 95 -2.16 17.50 -9.85
C ARG A 95 -3.48 18.23 -9.65
N PHE A 96 -3.44 19.56 -9.71
CA PHE A 96 -4.63 20.40 -9.84
C PHE A 96 -4.82 20.68 -11.34
N GLY A 97 -5.92 20.20 -11.90
CA GLY A 97 -6.34 20.45 -13.28
C GLY A 97 -7.64 21.22 -13.30
#